data_AF-A0AA88XF56-F1
#
_entry.id   AF-A0AA88XF56-F1
#
_cell.length_a   1.000
_cell.length_b   1.000
_cell.length_c   1.000
_cell.angle_alpha   90.00
_cell.angle_beta   90.00
_cell.angle_gamma   90.00
#
_symmetry.space_group_name_H-M   'P 1'
#
loop_
_entity.id
_entity.type
_entity.pdbx_description
1 polymer ?
#
loop_
_entity_poly.entity_id
_entity_poly.type
_entity_poly.pdbx_seq_one_letter_code
_entity_poly.pdbx_strand_id
1 'polypeptide(L)'
;MRQHSRFNGYVLLFSLISAAVTLSPAAQNGGAVAVELWCVAKNNAEDAALQSALDWACGAGGADCGPIQQGGPCYDGADIQKTASFAFNDYFLRHGMAEDSYQEHA
;
A
#
# COMPACT_ATOMS: atom_id res chain seq x y z
N MET A 1 29.97 25.82 -9.68
CA MET A 1 30.84 26.95 -10.08
C MET A 1 30.02 27.94 -10.88
N ARG A 2 30.33 29.23 -10.69
CA ARG A 2 29.53 30.43 -11.02
C ARG A 2 29.16 30.61 -12.51
N GLN A 3 27.95 31.16 -12.69
CA GLN A 3 27.50 32.22 -13.60
C GLN A 3 28.13 32.41 -14.99
N HIS A 4 27.28 32.42 -16.03
CA HIS A 4 27.23 33.49 -17.05
C HIS A 4 25.74 33.70 -17.39
N SER A 5 25.12 34.77 -16.89
CA SER A 5 25.03 36.10 -17.51
C SER A 5 23.96 36.16 -18.61
N ARG A 6 23.08 37.17 -18.50
CA ARG A 6 21.99 37.60 -19.41
C ARG A 6 20.57 37.08 -19.10
N PHE A 7 19.96 37.55 -18.02
CA PHE A 7 18.53 37.91 -18.12
C PHE A 7 18.28 39.25 -17.46
N ASN A 8 17.65 40.11 -18.23
CA ASN A 8 17.74 41.56 -18.26
C ASN A 8 16.56 42.16 -17.47
N GLY A 9 16.84 42.96 -16.45
CA GLY A 9 16.07 44.15 -16.05
C GLY A 9 14.62 44.08 -15.53
N TYR A 10 13.86 42.98 -15.66
CA TYR A 10 12.38 43.05 -15.52
C TYR A 10 11.70 42.42 -14.29
N VAL A 11 12.37 41.67 -13.42
CA VAL A 11 11.67 41.01 -12.27
C VAL A 11 12.32 41.34 -10.91
N LEU A 12 13.14 42.39 -10.83
CA LEU A 12 13.53 42.95 -9.52
C LEU A 12 12.41 43.80 -8.88
N LEU A 13 11.32 44.05 -9.62
CA LEU A 13 10.14 44.79 -9.15
C LEU A 13 8.99 43.89 -8.67
N PHE A 14 9.00 42.59 -8.99
CA PHE A 14 7.94 41.66 -8.58
C PHE A 14 8.11 41.10 -7.16
N SER A 15 9.24 41.37 -6.49
CA SER A 15 9.57 40.78 -5.19
C SER A 15 9.06 41.55 -3.96
N LEU A 16 8.23 42.59 -4.12
CA LEU A 16 7.79 43.44 -3.00
C LEU A 16 6.29 43.41 -2.67
N ILE A 17 5.46 42.65 -3.39
CA ILE A 17 4.01 42.62 -3.15
C ILE A 17 3.49 41.18 -3.11
N SER A 18 3.72 40.49 -1.99
CA SER A 18 2.89 39.38 -1.46
C SER A 18 3.39 39.00 -0.06
N ALA A 19 3.51 40.00 0.81
CA ALA A 19 3.43 39.75 2.24
C ALA A 19 1.95 39.80 2.63
N ALA A 20 1.48 38.71 3.23
CA ALA A 20 0.18 38.47 3.84
C ALA A 20 -0.98 38.00 2.93
N VAL A 21 -1.84 37.17 3.56
CA VAL A 21 -3.03 36.43 3.08
C VAL A 21 -2.70 34.96 2.73
N THR A 22 -3.20 33.91 3.39
CA THR A 22 -4.14 33.70 4.52
C THR A 22 -4.11 32.20 4.93
N LEU A 23 -4.41 31.92 6.20
CA LEU A 23 -5.19 30.78 6.73
C LEU A 23 -5.00 29.34 6.15
N SER A 24 -4.47 28.46 7.01
CA SER A 24 -4.97 27.08 7.30
C SER A 24 -4.79 25.96 6.24
N PRO A 25 -4.67 24.67 6.62
CA PRO A 25 -5.46 24.00 7.66
C PRO A 25 -4.66 23.55 8.89
N ALA A 26 -5.26 23.69 10.07
CA ALA A 26 -5.06 22.70 11.11
C ALA A 26 -5.32 21.33 10.45
N ALA A 27 -4.29 20.50 10.37
CA ALA A 27 -4.45 19.11 9.98
C ALA A 27 -5.57 18.54 10.86
N GLN A 28 -6.68 18.22 10.20
CA GLN A 28 -7.83 17.60 10.80
C GLN A 28 -7.32 16.30 11.42
N ASN A 29 -7.15 16.27 12.74
CA ASN A 29 -7.14 15.02 13.48
C ASN A 29 -8.58 14.50 13.50
N GLY A 30 -9.16 14.30 12.32
CA GLY A 30 -10.19 13.29 12.13
C GLY A 30 -9.43 11.98 12.22
N GLY A 31 -9.28 11.48 13.45
CA GLY A 31 -8.70 10.17 13.70
C GLY A 31 -9.59 9.13 13.03
N ALA A 32 -9.32 8.86 11.76
CA ALA A 32 -9.79 7.65 11.13
C ALA A 32 -9.25 6.52 12.00
N VAL A 33 -10.16 5.79 12.65
CA VAL A 33 -9.81 4.55 13.30
C VAL A 33 -9.43 3.61 12.15
N ALA A 34 -8.14 3.48 11.89
CA ALA A 34 -7.65 2.51 10.93
C ALA A 34 -8.04 1.12 11.45
N VAL A 35 -9.04 0.51 10.80
CA VAL A 35 -9.40 -0.88 11.08
C VAL A 35 -8.42 -1.73 10.29
N GLU A 36 -7.51 -2.40 11.00
CA GLU A 36 -6.62 -3.38 10.39
C GLU A 36 -7.43 -4.65 10.09
N LEU A 37 -7.59 -4.96 8.81
CA LEU A 37 -8.24 -6.17 8.34
C LEU A 37 -7.19 -7.23 8.07
N TRP A 38 -7.49 -8.47 8.46
CA TRP A 38 -6.63 -9.62 8.25
C TRP A 38 -7.43 -10.79 7.67
N CYS A 39 -7.07 -11.25 6.46
CA CYS A 39 -7.71 -12.40 5.83
C CYS A 39 -7.03 -13.71 6.25
N VAL A 40 -7.84 -14.68 6.70
CA VAL A 40 -7.36 -15.99 7.17
C VAL A 40 -7.92 -17.09 6.28
N ALA A 41 -7.12 -18.13 6.04
CA ALA A 41 -7.58 -19.34 5.38
C ALA A 41 -8.72 -20.01 6.16
N LYS A 42 -9.70 -20.55 5.44
CA LYS A 42 -10.87 -21.19 6.03
C LYS A 42 -10.46 -22.34 6.96
N ASN A 43 -11.04 -22.37 8.15
CA ASN A 43 -10.86 -23.46 9.12
C ASN A 43 -11.35 -24.80 8.55
N ASN A 44 -10.57 -25.87 8.79
CA ASN A 44 -10.86 -27.23 8.31
C ASN A 44 -11.01 -27.31 6.77
N ALA A 45 -10.28 -26.47 6.02
CA ALA A 45 -10.12 -26.70 4.59
C ALA A 45 -9.18 -27.89 4.37
N GLU A 46 -9.43 -28.67 3.31
CA GLU A 46 -8.54 -29.75 2.90
C GLU A 46 -7.17 -29.19 2.50
N ASP A 47 -6.10 -29.79 2.99
CA ASP A 47 -4.72 -29.34 2.73
C ASP A 47 -4.42 -29.25 1.24
N ALA A 48 -4.90 -30.20 0.43
CA ALA A 48 -4.71 -30.18 -1.02
C ALA A 48 -5.39 -28.97 -1.69
N ALA A 49 -6.54 -28.56 -1.18
CA ALA A 49 -7.23 -27.36 -1.66
C ALA A 49 -6.50 -26.09 -1.23
N LEU A 50 -5.98 -26.05 0.00
CA LEU A 50 -5.15 -24.95 0.49
C LEU A 50 -3.86 -24.81 -0.33
N GLN A 51 -3.19 -25.93 -0.64
CA GLN A 51 -1.98 -25.91 -1.47
C GLN A 51 -2.27 -25.35 -2.86
N SER A 52 -3.33 -25.83 -3.52
CA SER A 52 -3.70 -25.36 -4.85
C SER A 52 -4.03 -23.86 -4.86
N ALA A 53 -4.71 -23.38 -3.82
CA ALA A 53 -5.05 -21.96 -3.67
C ALA A 53 -3.82 -21.10 -3.34
N LEU A 54 -2.90 -21.60 -2.52
CA LEU A 54 -1.63 -20.96 -2.20
C LEU A 54 -0.76 -20.83 -3.47
N ASP A 55 -0.63 -21.91 -4.25
CA ASP A 55 0.13 -21.92 -5.50
C ASP A 55 -0.42 -20.89 -6.50
N TRP A 56 -1.75 -20.80 -6.59
CA TRP A 56 -2.39 -19.76 -7.40
C TRP A 56 -2.10 -18.36 -6.87
N ALA A 57 -2.24 -18.12 -5.56
CA ALA A 57 -2.04 -16.81 -4.95
C ALA A 57 -0.60 -16.31 -5.18
N CYS A 58 0.40 -17.16 -5.01
CA CYS A 58 1.81 -16.83 -5.23
C CYS A 58 2.18 -16.69 -6.72
N GLY A 59 1.42 -17.34 -7.60
CA GLY A 59 1.63 -17.29 -9.04
C GLY A 59 0.75 -16.23 -9.70
N ALA A 60 -0.35 -16.67 -10.29
CA ALA A 60 -1.24 -15.82 -11.07
C ALA A 60 -2.00 -14.77 -10.24
N GLY A 61 -2.26 -15.05 -8.96
CA GLY A 61 -2.85 -14.09 -8.01
C GLY A 61 -1.86 -12.99 -7.60
N GLY A 62 -0.57 -13.19 -7.84
CA GLY A 62 0.47 -12.19 -7.68
C GLY A 62 0.80 -11.77 -6.25
N ALA A 63 0.37 -12.50 -5.22
CA ALA A 63 0.73 -12.23 -3.82
C ALA A 63 2.25 -12.34 -3.58
N ASP A 64 2.79 -11.56 -2.65
CA ASP A 64 4.17 -11.68 -2.18
C ASP A 64 4.30 -12.87 -1.24
N CYS A 65 4.72 -13.99 -1.80
CA CYS A 65 5.00 -15.20 -1.04
C CYS A 65 6.46 -15.34 -0.60
N GLY A 66 7.34 -14.35 -0.87
CA GLY A 66 8.76 -14.41 -0.48
C GLY A 66 8.98 -14.69 1.01
N PRO A 67 8.24 -14.04 1.94
CA PRO A 67 8.40 -14.27 3.37
C PRO A 67 8.07 -15.69 3.84
N ILE A 68 7.19 -16.39 3.12
CA ILE A 68 6.68 -17.73 3.48
C ILE A 68 7.29 -18.85 2.64
N GLN A 69 8.28 -18.55 1.77
CA GLN A 69 9.08 -19.58 1.09
C GLN A 69 10.14 -20.16 2.02
N GLN A 70 10.69 -21.33 1.69
CA GLN A 70 11.81 -21.91 2.44
C GLN A 70 12.96 -20.90 2.63
N GLY A 71 13.40 -20.74 3.88
CA GLY A 71 14.43 -19.77 4.25
C GLY A 71 13.92 -18.33 4.45
N GLY A 72 12.63 -18.08 4.22
CA GLY A 72 11.96 -16.82 4.52
C GLY A 72 11.66 -16.66 6.02
N PRO A 73 11.50 -15.40 6.49
CA PRO A 73 11.28 -15.07 7.90
C PRO A 73 9.95 -15.61 8.47
N CYS A 74 8.97 -15.93 7.63
CA CYS A 74 7.64 -16.40 8.01
C CYS A 74 7.38 -17.83 7.50
N TYR A 75 8.41 -18.57 7.12
CA TYR A 75 8.28 -19.95 6.66
C TYR A 75 7.78 -20.88 7.77
N ASP A 76 6.65 -21.54 7.53
CA ASP A 76 6.15 -22.63 8.36
C ASP A 76 5.86 -23.85 7.48
N GLY A 77 6.72 -24.87 7.57
CA GLY A 77 6.58 -26.11 6.81
C GLY A 77 5.65 -27.15 7.44
N ALA A 78 5.14 -26.91 8.65
CA ALA A 78 4.26 -27.83 9.36
C ALA A 78 2.78 -27.43 9.26
N ASP A 79 2.50 -26.15 8.98
CA ASP A 79 1.15 -25.60 8.99
C ASP A 79 0.83 -24.86 7.68
N ILE A 80 0.21 -25.59 6.74
CA ILE A 80 -0.20 -25.04 5.46
C ILE A 80 -1.29 -23.96 5.61
N GLN A 81 -2.12 -24.04 6.65
CA GLN A 81 -3.19 -23.07 6.88
C GLN A 81 -2.61 -21.71 7.24
N LYS A 82 -1.55 -21.65 8.04
CA LYS A 82 -0.83 -20.39 8.34
C LYS A 82 -0.18 -19.80 7.10
N THR A 83 0.55 -20.63 6.35
CA THR A 83 1.23 -20.22 5.12
C THR A 83 0.23 -19.68 4.09
N ALA A 84 -0.90 -20.37 3.90
CA ALA A 84 -2.00 -19.92 3.05
C ALA A 84 -2.65 -18.62 3.55
N SER A 85 -2.85 -18.47 4.86
CA SER A 85 -3.42 -17.24 5.44
C SER A 85 -2.57 -16.02 5.16
N PHE A 86 -1.24 -16.14 5.23
CA PHE A 86 -0.33 -15.05 4.88
C PHE A 86 -0.48 -14.64 3.41
N ALA A 87 -0.43 -15.61 2.49
CA ALA A 87 -0.57 -15.35 1.05
C ALA A 87 -1.93 -14.73 0.70
N PHE A 88 -3.02 -15.22 1.30
CA PHE A 88 -4.36 -14.69 1.08
C PHE A 88 -4.52 -13.29 1.64
N ASN A 89 -3.89 -13.00 2.79
CA ASN A 89 -3.89 -11.67 3.34
C ASN A 89 -3.15 -10.68 2.43
N ASP A 90 -1.94 -11.02 1.98
CA ASP A 90 -1.20 -10.17 1.05
C ASP A 90 -1.97 -9.95 -0.27
N TYR A 91 -2.55 -11.02 -0.83
CA TYR A 91 -3.45 -10.92 -1.97
C TYR A 91 -4.60 -9.94 -1.72
N PHE A 92 -5.28 -10.07 -0.58
CA PHE A 92 -6.41 -9.20 -0.21
C PHE A 92 -5.97 -7.75 -0.03
N LEU A 93 -4.87 -7.49 0.67
CA LEU A 93 -4.39 -6.12 0.87
C LEU A 93 -4.02 -5.43 -0.45
N ARG A 94 -3.51 -6.19 -1.42
CA ARG A 94 -3.06 -5.65 -2.71
C ARG A 94 -4.19 -5.46 -3.73
N HIS A 95 -5.27 -6.23 -3.63
CA HIS A 95 -6.37 -6.19 -4.60
C HIS A 95 -7.71 -5.70 -4.03
N GLY A 96 -7.89 -5.79 -2.71
CA GLY A 96 -9.14 -5.51 -2.00
C GLY A 96 -9.15 -4.20 -1.22
N MET A 97 -7.98 -3.63 -0.89
CA MET A 97 -7.87 -2.35 -0.17
C MET A 97 -7.68 -1.14 -1.10
N ALA A 98 -7.76 -1.35 -2.43
CA ALA A 98 -7.96 -0.29 -3.40
C ALA A 98 -9.40 0.25 -3.27
N GLU A 99 -9.67 0.90 -2.13
CA GLU A 99 -10.88 1.68 -1.88
C GLU A 99 -10.74 3.08 -2.50
N ASP A 100 -10.28 3.17 -3.75
CA ASP A 100 -10.66 4.27 -4.64
C ASP A 100 -12.13 4.14 -5.13
N SER A 101 -12.90 3.18 -4.61
CA SER A 101 -14.34 3.06 -4.83
C SER A 101 -15.22 4.09 -4.10
N TYR A 102 -14.65 5.00 -3.28
CA TYR A 102 -15.40 6.15 -2.75
C TYR A 102 -14.97 7.50 -3.30
N GLN A 103 -14.17 7.57 -4.37
CA GLN A 103 -14.00 8.82 -5.11
C GLN A 103 -14.26 8.67 -6.61
N GLU A 104 -15.53 8.91 -6.93
CA GLU A 104 -16.06 9.56 -8.13
C GLU A 104 -16.03 8.77 -9.45
N HIS A 105 -17.03 7.89 -9.61
CA HIS A 105 -17.64 7.60 -10.91
C HIS A 105 -19.18 7.54 -10.78
N ALA A 106 -19.80 8.68 -10.42
CA ALA A 106 -21.17 9.08 -10.78
C ALA A 106 -21.43 10.53 -10.40
#